data_AF-A0A2B4S6U3-F1
#
_entry.id   AF-A0A2B4S6U3-F1
#
_cell.length_a   1.000
_cell.length_b   1.000
_cell.length_c   1.000
_cell.angle_alpha   90.00
_cell.angle_beta   90.00
_cell.angle_gamma   90.00
#
_symmetry.space_group_name_H-M   'P 1'
#
loop_
_entity.id
_entity.type
_entity.pdbx_description
1 polymer ?
#
loop_
_entity_poly.entity_id
_entity_poly.type
_entity_poly.pdbx_seq_one_letter_code
_entity_poly.pdbx_strand_id
1 'polypeptide(L)'
;MAVPVDQVKALHEAGLFSSSRMLANFLFSATEHSNQDKYDLSHMVNKYQLLVYLADSLFDDEQYKRAEQFYTRALQLKKTIIKHKPKASPPLGLLSEVEVKYKMSQCYLHLKEHREATTILEGISQKQRSPKINMSLAKLYQRQGMERSAISCYKEVLRVCPLALEAVIGLLSLGVPGSEVTSLTTSSTPGMDWLGSWIKAQVLAASGKHARQHYGFASIGGSSHKKDLNHNQVFFTSEGAQALKSLETQSLRDNVELLCNAAEMFYNAGDYNNAKSFFQRAHSLDPFTVQGMDTYAFLLSQSGCSNSDGLENDVLSEAVFANSLY
;
A
#
# COMPACT_ATOMS: atom_id res chain seq x y z
N MET A 1 -16.75 40.21 -6.51
CA MET A 1 -15.56 39.74 -7.24
C MET A 1 -15.68 38.24 -7.44
N ALA A 2 -15.30 37.72 -8.61
CA ALA A 2 -15.24 36.28 -8.83
C ALA A 2 -14.12 35.69 -7.95
N VAL A 3 -14.41 34.58 -7.25
CA VAL A 3 -13.41 33.91 -6.41
C VAL A 3 -12.41 33.23 -7.35
N PRO A 4 -11.10 33.53 -7.28
CA PRO A 4 -10.10 33.00 -8.20
C PRO A 4 -9.68 31.57 -7.84
N VAL A 5 -10.64 30.65 -7.77
CA VAL A 5 -10.41 29.23 -7.42
C VAL A 5 -9.44 28.57 -8.40
N ASP A 6 -9.45 28.98 -9.67
CA ASP A 6 -8.52 28.48 -10.69
C ASP A 6 -7.05 28.76 -10.34
N GLN A 7 -6.75 29.83 -9.59
CA GLN A 7 -5.39 30.11 -9.12
C GLN A 7 -4.96 29.14 -8.02
N VAL A 8 -5.88 28.77 -7.11
CA VAL A 8 -5.63 27.73 -6.10
C VAL A 8 -5.38 26.38 -6.79
N LYS A 9 -6.22 26.05 -7.78
CA LYS A 9 -6.06 24.84 -8.60
C LYS A 9 -4.69 24.81 -9.29
N ALA A 10 -4.28 25.90 -9.93
CA ALA A 10 -2.99 25.97 -10.62
C ALA A 10 -1.81 25.76 -9.64
N LEU A 11 -1.85 26.37 -8.45
CA LEU A 11 -0.85 26.13 -7.41
C LEU A 11 -0.84 24.67 -6.94
N HIS A 12 -2.01 24.07 -6.77
CA HIS A 12 -2.15 22.67 -6.36
C HIS A 12 -1.60 21.70 -7.41
N GLU A 13 -1.93 21.91 -8.69
CA GLU A 13 -1.42 21.11 -9.81
C GLU A 13 0.09 21.27 -10.02
N ALA A 14 0.65 22.42 -9.65
CA ALA A 14 2.09 22.66 -9.64
C ALA A 14 2.82 22.08 -8.41
N GLY A 15 2.11 21.42 -7.49
CA GLY A 15 2.67 20.87 -6.25
C GLY A 15 3.05 21.93 -5.20
N LEU A 16 2.60 23.19 -5.36
CA LEU A 16 2.89 24.28 -4.43
C LEU A 16 1.87 24.29 -3.28
N PHE A 17 1.82 23.20 -2.51
CA PHE A 17 0.78 22.96 -1.50
C PHE A 17 0.74 24.01 -0.39
N SER A 18 1.89 24.50 0.08
CA SER A 18 1.92 25.56 1.11
C SER A 18 1.28 26.87 0.63
N SER A 19 1.59 27.29 -0.61
CA SER A 19 1.02 28.48 -1.23
C SER A 19 -0.47 28.29 -1.55
N SER A 20 -0.83 27.12 -2.08
CA SER A 20 -2.23 26.70 -2.29
C SER A 20 -3.02 26.79 -0.98
N ARG A 21 -2.48 26.25 0.13
CA ARG A 21 -3.10 26.30 1.46
C ARG A 21 -3.34 27.73 1.92
N MET A 22 -2.32 28.60 1.84
CA MET A 22 -2.45 30.00 2.27
C MET A 22 -3.51 30.73 1.46
N LEU A 23 -3.44 30.65 0.12
CA LEU A 23 -4.40 31.30 -0.77
C LEU A 23 -5.83 30.76 -0.56
N ALA A 24 -5.99 29.43 -0.50
CA ALA A 24 -7.29 28.81 -0.26
C ALA A 24 -7.90 29.27 1.07
N ASN A 25 -7.09 29.40 2.13
CA ASN A 25 -7.56 29.84 3.45
C ASN A 25 -7.99 31.32 3.43
N PHE A 26 -7.24 32.20 2.76
CA PHE A 26 -7.62 33.60 2.58
C PHE A 26 -8.92 33.75 1.78
N LEU A 27 -9.03 33.03 0.66
CA LEU A 27 -10.24 33.02 -0.16
C LEU A 27 -11.43 32.45 0.60
N PHE A 28 -11.23 31.39 1.39
CA PHE A 28 -12.29 30.81 2.22
C PHE A 28 -12.83 31.84 3.21
N SER A 29 -11.96 32.53 3.94
CA SER A 29 -12.35 33.60 4.86
C SER A 29 -13.07 34.75 4.16
N ALA A 30 -12.57 35.19 3.00
CA ALA A 30 -13.18 36.26 2.21
C ALA A 30 -14.61 35.89 1.74
N THR A 31 -14.84 34.62 1.39
CA THR A 31 -16.17 34.14 0.93
C THR A 31 -17.20 34.05 2.06
N GLU A 32 -16.80 33.62 3.27
CA GLU A 32 -17.71 33.50 4.43
C GLU A 32 -18.32 34.85 4.86
N HIS A 33 -17.55 35.93 4.73
CA HIS A 33 -17.96 37.28 5.11
C HIS A 33 -18.56 38.09 3.95
N SER A 34 -18.66 37.51 2.76
CA SER A 34 -19.24 38.19 1.61
C SER A 34 -20.76 38.24 1.72
N ASN A 35 -21.37 39.36 1.30
CA ASN A 35 -22.83 39.52 1.22
C ASN A 35 -23.46 38.77 0.03
N GLN A 36 -22.75 37.81 -0.57
CA GLN A 36 -23.29 37.00 -1.66
C GLN A 36 -24.34 36.03 -1.15
N ASP A 37 -25.31 35.70 -2.01
CA ASP A 37 -26.33 34.72 -1.67
C ASP A 37 -25.64 33.36 -1.40
N LYS A 38 -25.75 32.89 -0.17
CA LYS A 38 -25.13 31.63 0.29
C LYS A 38 -25.64 30.41 -0.51
N TYR A 39 -26.81 30.53 -1.13
CA TYR A 39 -27.44 29.50 -1.94
C TYR A 39 -27.21 29.68 -3.45
N ASP A 40 -26.45 30.70 -3.86
CA ASP A 40 -26.01 30.79 -5.25
C ASP A 40 -25.15 29.57 -5.62
N LEU A 41 -25.49 28.95 -6.76
CA LEU A 41 -24.85 27.72 -7.21
C LEU A 41 -23.37 27.93 -7.50
N SER A 42 -23.00 29.06 -8.09
CA SER A 42 -21.60 29.38 -8.39
C SER A 42 -20.78 29.54 -7.11
N HIS A 43 -21.32 30.26 -6.12
CA HIS A 43 -20.71 30.38 -4.81
C HIS A 43 -20.51 29.03 -4.12
N MET A 44 -21.52 28.14 -4.12
CA MET A 44 -21.40 26.81 -3.53
C MET A 44 -20.36 25.93 -4.24
N VAL A 45 -20.29 25.98 -5.57
CA VAL A 45 -19.29 25.26 -6.38
C VAL A 45 -17.88 25.72 -6.03
N ASN A 46 -17.65 27.03 -6.00
CA ASN A 46 -16.34 27.60 -5.63
C ASN A 46 -15.94 27.23 -4.20
N LYS A 47 -16.89 27.32 -3.26
CA LYS A 47 -16.67 26.94 -1.87
C LYS A 47 -16.35 25.45 -1.72
N TYR A 48 -17.02 24.58 -2.49
CA TYR A 48 -16.70 23.15 -2.50
C TYR A 48 -15.27 22.90 -2.99
N GLN A 49 -14.86 23.52 -4.10
CA GLN A 49 -13.51 23.37 -4.64
C GLN A 49 -12.45 23.88 -3.66
N LEU A 50 -12.67 25.05 -3.03
CA LEU A 50 -11.77 25.58 -2.00
C LEU A 50 -11.63 24.63 -0.80
N LEU A 51 -12.73 24.04 -0.33
CA LEU A 51 -12.69 23.06 0.77
C LEU A 51 -11.84 21.84 0.40
N VAL A 52 -11.98 21.33 -0.83
CA VAL A 52 -11.20 20.19 -1.33
C VAL A 52 -9.72 20.54 -1.43
N TYR A 53 -9.35 21.65 -2.09
CA TYR A 53 -7.95 22.04 -2.24
C TYR A 53 -7.28 22.38 -0.91
N LEU A 54 -8.01 22.99 0.02
CA LEU A 54 -7.52 23.24 1.36
C LEU A 54 -7.29 21.92 2.13
N ALA A 55 -8.21 20.96 2.01
CA ALA A 55 -8.04 19.64 2.60
C ALA A 55 -6.86 18.87 2.00
N ASP A 56 -6.69 18.92 0.67
CA ASP A 56 -5.55 18.32 -0.01
C ASP A 56 -4.22 18.92 0.47
N SER A 57 -4.17 20.25 0.58
CA SER A 57 -2.95 20.94 1.02
C SER A 57 -2.67 20.74 2.52
N LEU A 58 -3.70 20.49 3.34
CA LEU A 58 -3.54 20.11 4.74
C LEU A 58 -3.11 18.64 4.90
N PHE A 59 -3.53 17.78 3.99
CA PHE A 59 -3.10 16.38 3.96
C PHE A 59 -1.61 16.28 3.66
N ASP A 60 -1.14 17.06 2.67
CA ASP A 60 0.29 17.18 2.33
C ASP A 60 1.12 17.74 3.49
N ASP A 61 0.57 18.69 4.24
CA ASP A 61 1.17 19.26 5.46
C ASP A 61 1.02 18.33 6.70
N GLU A 62 0.67 17.06 6.49
CA GLU A 62 0.46 16.01 7.50
C GLU A 62 -0.60 16.30 8.57
N GLN A 63 -1.44 17.30 8.37
CA GLN A 63 -2.52 17.69 9.28
C GLN A 63 -3.79 16.88 9.00
N TYR A 64 -3.67 15.55 9.05
CA TYR A 64 -4.69 14.60 8.58
C TYR A 64 -6.07 14.78 9.23
N LYS A 65 -6.14 15.06 10.55
CA LYS A 65 -7.42 15.28 11.23
C LYS A 65 -8.11 16.55 10.77
N ARG A 66 -7.34 17.61 10.46
CA ARG A 66 -7.90 18.84 9.89
C ARG A 66 -8.36 18.61 8.45
N ALA A 67 -7.54 17.94 7.64
CA ALA A 67 -7.89 17.59 6.26
C ALA A 67 -9.23 16.83 6.20
N GLU A 68 -9.41 15.82 7.06
CA GLU A 68 -10.67 15.07 7.21
C GLU A 68 -11.87 16.00 7.46
N GLN A 69 -11.78 16.92 8.43
CA GLN A 69 -12.87 17.85 8.72
C GLN A 69 -13.27 18.70 7.50
N PHE A 70 -12.29 19.17 6.71
CA PHE A 70 -12.56 19.94 5.50
C PHE A 70 -13.20 19.10 4.39
N TYR A 71 -12.77 17.84 4.21
CA TYR A 71 -13.45 16.92 3.29
C TYR A 71 -14.88 16.61 3.73
N THR A 72 -15.12 16.40 5.03
CA THR A 72 -16.47 16.19 5.58
C THR A 72 -17.39 17.37 5.26
N ARG A 73 -16.90 18.61 5.44
CA ARG A 73 -17.62 19.83 5.05
C ARG A 73 -17.86 19.89 3.54
N ALA A 74 -16.89 19.48 2.72
CA ALA A 74 -17.06 19.43 1.27
C ALA A 74 -18.18 18.45 0.87
N LEU A 75 -18.22 17.25 1.47
CA LEU A 75 -19.28 16.27 1.20
C LEU A 75 -20.67 16.76 1.63
N GLN A 76 -20.77 17.44 2.77
CA GLN A 76 -22.02 18.06 3.22
C GLN A 76 -22.49 19.12 2.22
N LEU A 77 -21.59 19.99 1.77
CA LEU A 77 -21.90 21.02 0.77
C LEU A 77 -22.31 20.41 -0.57
N LYS A 78 -21.65 19.33 -0.99
CA LYS A 78 -21.99 18.62 -2.23
C LYS A 78 -23.43 18.10 -2.24
N LYS A 79 -23.92 17.59 -1.11
CA LYS A 79 -25.33 17.18 -0.96
C LYS A 79 -26.28 18.37 -1.16
N THR A 80 -25.91 19.55 -0.66
CA THR A 80 -26.68 20.79 -0.87
C THR A 80 -26.64 21.22 -2.34
N ILE A 81 -25.46 21.20 -2.98
CA ILE A 81 -25.32 21.51 -4.42
C ILE A 81 -26.25 20.62 -5.27
N ILE A 82 -26.28 19.32 -5.02
CA ILE A 82 -27.13 18.38 -5.78
C ILE A 82 -28.63 18.72 -5.62
N LYS A 83 -29.06 19.19 -4.45
CA LYS A 83 -30.46 19.59 -4.21
C LYS A 83 -30.84 20.88 -4.92
N HIS A 84 -29.91 21.84 -5.03
CA HIS A 84 -30.14 23.16 -5.61
C HIS A 84 -29.79 23.26 -7.10
N LYS A 85 -29.06 22.28 -7.65
CA LYS A 85 -28.68 22.24 -9.06
C LYS A 85 -29.89 21.93 -9.95
N PRO A 86 -30.17 22.73 -11.02
CA PRO A 86 -31.21 22.40 -12.00
C PRO A 86 -30.92 21.08 -12.73
N LYS A 87 -31.91 20.21 -12.92
CA LYS A 87 -31.76 18.89 -13.55
C LYS A 87 -31.15 18.93 -14.97
N ALA A 88 -31.34 20.02 -15.71
CA ALA A 88 -30.84 20.19 -17.07
C ALA A 88 -29.43 20.79 -17.17
N SER A 89 -28.76 21.07 -16.05
CA SER A 89 -27.45 21.74 -16.08
C SER A 89 -26.30 20.74 -16.29
N PRO A 90 -25.26 21.14 -17.05
CA PRO A 90 -24.14 20.26 -17.40
C PRO A 90 -23.36 19.79 -16.16
N PRO A 91 -22.56 18.72 -16.27
CA PRO A 91 -21.67 18.29 -15.19
C PRO A 91 -20.79 19.45 -14.71
N LEU A 92 -20.74 19.69 -13.40
CA LEU A 92 -20.07 20.86 -12.81
C LEU A 92 -18.54 20.71 -12.69
N GLY A 93 -17.96 19.64 -13.26
CA GLY A 93 -16.50 19.38 -13.17
C GLY A 93 -15.97 19.19 -11.74
N LEU A 94 -16.84 18.95 -10.76
CA LEU A 94 -16.45 18.77 -9.36
C LEU A 94 -15.85 17.40 -9.11
N LEU A 95 -14.83 17.35 -8.24
CA LEU A 95 -14.26 16.09 -7.73
C LEU A 95 -15.38 15.17 -7.23
N SER A 96 -15.33 13.88 -7.54
CA SER A 96 -16.45 12.96 -7.24
C SER A 96 -16.61 12.71 -5.74
N GLU A 97 -17.82 12.30 -5.30
CA GLU A 97 -18.02 11.92 -3.89
C GLU A 97 -17.14 10.72 -3.51
N VAL A 98 -16.98 9.80 -4.46
CA VAL A 98 -16.14 8.61 -4.36
C VAL A 98 -14.68 9.00 -4.08
N GLU A 99 -14.14 9.96 -4.83
CA GLU A 99 -12.77 10.43 -4.64
C GLU A 99 -12.56 11.17 -3.33
N VAL A 100 -13.51 12.02 -2.90
CA VAL A 100 -13.41 12.69 -1.60
C VAL A 100 -13.48 11.67 -0.46
N LYS A 101 -14.38 10.68 -0.51
CA LYS A 101 -14.42 9.58 0.47
C LYS A 101 -13.12 8.78 0.51
N TYR A 102 -12.51 8.51 -0.65
CA TYR A 102 -11.20 7.86 -0.69
C TYR A 102 -10.09 8.74 -0.07
N LYS A 103 -10.07 10.04 -0.35
CA LYS A 103 -9.11 10.97 0.30
C LYS A 103 -9.33 11.04 1.82
N MET A 104 -10.57 11.04 2.29
CA MET A 104 -10.89 10.92 3.72
C MET A 104 -10.37 9.61 4.32
N SER A 105 -10.54 8.48 3.64
CA SER A 105 -10.01 7.21 4.14
C SER A 105 -8.48 7.23 4.24
N GLN A 106 -7.78 7.92 3.34
CA GLN A 106 -6.32 8.10 3.46
C GLN A 106 -5.98 8.87 4.75
N CYS A 107 -6.73 9.92 5.09
CA CYS A 107 -6.53 10.64 6.35
C CYS A 107 -6.61 9.69 7.56
N TYR A 108 -7.64 8.83 7.60
CA TYR A 108 -7.82 7.85 8.67
C TYR A 108 -6.71 6.78 8.70
N LEU A 109 -6.20 6.36 7.53
CA LEU A 109 -5.07 5.42 7.46
C LEU A 109 -3.79 6.01 8.08
N HIS A 110 -3.47 7.26 7.77
CA HIS A 110 -2.32 7.96 8.38
C HIS A 110 -2.50 8.18 9.88
N LEU A 111 -3.73 8.41 10.34
CA LEU A 111 -4.08 8.49 11.76
C LEU A 111 -4.13 7.12 12.47
N LYS A 112 -3.92 6.01 11.76
CA LYS A 112 -4.07 4.63 12.27
C LYS A 112 -5.50 4.33 12.79
N GLU A 113 -6.48 5.11 12.35
CA GLU A 113 -7.93 4.97 12.62
C GLU A 113 -8.55 4.00 11.58
N HIS A 114 -8.16 2.72 11.64
CA HIS A 114 -8.48 1.74 10.58
C HIS A 114 -9.97 1.39 10.46
N ARG A 115 -10.72 1.49 11.56
CA ARG A 115 -12.15 1.16 11.60
C ARG A 115 -12.96 2.23 10.86
N GLU A 116 -12.59 3.49 11.06
CA GLU A 116 -13.16 4.67 10.42
C GLU A 116 -12.87 4.64 8.91
N ALA A 117 -11.61 4.35 8.54
CA ALA A 117 -11.22 4.16 7.14
C ALA A 117 -12.08 3.10 6.44
N THR A 118 -12.30 1.96 7.10
CA THR A 118 -13.15 0.87 6.57
C THR A 118 -14.58 1.34 6.37
N THR A 119 -15.17 1.99 7.38
CA THR A 119 -16.55 2.48 7.35
C THR A 119 -16.79 3.46 6.19
N ILE A 120 -15.85 4.39 5.96
CA ILE A 120 -15.95 5.36 4.86
C ILE A 120 -15.91 4.67 3.49
N LEU A 121 -15.02 3.71 3.31
CA LEU A 121 -14.87 3.00 2.03
C LEU A 121 -16.02 2.03 1.77
N GLU A 122 -16.57 1.39 2.81
CA GLU A 122 -17.78 0.56 2.70
C GLU A 122 -18.99 1.38 2.26
N GLY A 123 -19.07 2.64 2.70
CA GLY A 123 -20.07 3.61 2.27
C GLY A 123 -19.99 4.03 0.79
N ILE A 124 -19.03 3.51 0.02
CA ILE A 124 -18.97 3.62 -1.44
C ILE A 124 -19.61 2.36 -2.05
N SER A 125 -20.60 2.54 -2.94
CA SER A 125 -21.26 1.41 -3.59
C SER A 125 -20.27 0.60 -4.43
N GLN A 126 -20.43 -0.73 -4.48
CA GLN A 126 -19.48 -1.62 -5.14
C GLN A 126 -19.22 -1.27 -6.61
N LYS A 127 -20.23 -0.81 -7.35
CA LYS A 127 -20.13 -0.39 -8.76
C LYS A 127 -19.26 0.84 -8.98
N GLN A 128 -19.04 1.64 -7.94
CA GLN A 128 -18.28 2.89 -8.01
C GLN A 128 -16.85 2.74 -7.46
N ARG A 129 -16.49 1.57 -6.93
CA ARG A 129 -15.16 1.35 -6.37
C ARG A 129 -14.14 1.18 -7.49
N SER A 130 -13.10 1.99 -7.44
CA SER A 130 -11.92 1.85 -8.30
C SER A 130 -10.93 0.83 -7.74
N PRO A 131 -9.94 0.35 -8.52
CA PRO A 131 -8.94 -0.59 -8.05
C PRO A 131 -8.21 -0.12 -6.78
N LYS A 132 -7.88 1.17 -6.68
CA LYS A 132 -7.26 1.75 -5.47
C LYS A 132 -8.15 1.65 -4.22
N ILE A 133 -9.48 1.78 -4.37
CA ILE A 133 -10.44 1.63 -3.26
C ILE A 133 -10.53 0.16 -2.83
N ASN A 134 -10.69 -0.75 -3.79
CA ASN A 134 -10.74 -2.19 -3.50
C ASN A 134 -9.44 -2.68 -2.89
N MET A 135 -8.28 -2.18 -3.33
CA MET A 135 -6.99 -2.48 -2.72
C MET A 135 -6.93 -2.02 -1.26
N SER A 136 -7.32 -0.78 -0.96
CA SER A 136 -7.35 -0.29 0.44
C SER A 136 -8.32 -1.08 1.32
N LEU A 137 -9.51 -1.42 0.83
CA LEU A 137 -10.46 -2.27 1.54
C LEU A 137 -9.92 -3.69 1.78
N ALA A 138 -9.26 -4.28 0.78
CA ALA A 138 -8.69 -5.62 0.90
C ALA A 138 -7.67 -5.70 2.05
N LYS A 139 -6.74 -4.74 2.11
CA LYS A 139 -5.74 -4.63 3.19
C LYS A 139 -6.39 -4.42 4.56
N LEU A 140 -7.41 -3.55 4.63
CA LEU A 140 -8.15 -3.30 5.87
C LEU A 140 -8.91 -4.54 6.36
N TYR A 141 -9.56 -5.28 5.46
CA TYR A 141 -10.24 -6.52 5.78
C TYR A 141 -9.27 -7.61 6.21
N GLN A 142 -8.15 -7.76 5.52
CA GLN A 142 -7.10 -8.71 5.89
C GLN A 142 -6.59 -8.45 7.30
N ARG A 143 -6.36 -7.17 7.65
CA ARG A 143 -5.92 -6.78 9.00
C ARG A 143 -6.96 -7.05 10.10
N GLN A 144 -8.24 -7.10 9.74
CA GLN A 144 -9.34 -7.43 10.64
C GLN A 144 -9.66 -8.93 10.70
N GLY A 145 -8.95 -9.77 9.94
CA GLY A 145 -9.24 -11.20 9.82
C GLY A 145 -10.48 -11.52 8.97
N MET A 146 -10.99 -10.55 8.20
CA MET A 146 -12.13 -10.73 7.30
C MET A 146 -11.68 -11.29 5.93
N GLU A 147 -11.14 -12.50 5.95
CA GLU A 147 -10.45 -13.11 4.79
C GLU A 147 -11.32 -13.18 3.53
N ARG A 148 -12.58 -13.62 3.65
CA ARG A 148 -13.50 -13.72 2.51
C ARG A 148 -13.73 -12.37 1.82
N SER A 149 -13.89 -11.31 2.61
CA SER A 149 -14.08 -9.95 2.10
C SER A 149 -12.80 -9.41 1.45
N ALA A 150 -11.64 -9.69 2.05
CA ALA A 150 -10.35 -9.33 1.48
C ALA A 150 -10.10 -10.02 0.13
N ILE A 151 -10.34 -11.34 0.04
CA ILE A 151 -10.22 -12.11 -1.21
C ILE A 151 -11.11 -11.53 -2.31
N SER A 152 -12.38 -11.22 -1.99
CA SER A 152 -13.32 -10.61 -2.94
C SER A 152 -12.80 -9.27 -3.48
N CYS A 153 -12.26 -8.41 -2.59
CA CYS A 153 -11.71 -7.12 -2.99
C CYS A 153 -10.44 -7.26 -3.85
N TYR A 154 -9.50 -8.14 -3.48
CA TYR A 154 -8.29 -8.38 -4.30
C TYR A 154 -8.62 -8.94 -5.68
N LYS A 155 -9.59 -9.85 -5.80
CA LYS A 155 -10.06 -10.35 -7.11
C LYS A 155 -10.63 -9.23 -7.98
N GLU A 156 -11.39 -8.30 -7.39
CA GLU A 156 -11.92 -7.16 -8.13
C GLU A 156 -10.81 -6.20 -8.60
N VAL A 157 -9.71 -6.08 -7.85
CA VAL A 157 -8.51 -5.38 -8.33
C VAL A 157 -7.93 -6.07 -9.55
N LEU A 158 -7.69 -7.39 -9.49
CA LEU A 158 -7.10 -8.15 -10.60
C LEU A 158 -8.00 -8.19 -11.84
N ARG A 159 -9.32 -8.10 -11.68
CA ARG A 159 -10.27 -8.00 -12.80
C ARG A 159 -10.02 -6.77 -13.69
N VAL A 160 -9.55 -5.67 -13.11
CA VAL A 160 -9.28 -4.40 -13.82
C VAL A 160 -7.79 -4.23 -14.08
N CYS A 161 -6.94 -4.65 -13.15
CA CYS A 161 -5.49 -4.52 -13.19
C CYS A 161 -4.84 -5.90 -12.92
N PRO A 162 -4.75 -6.79 -13.93
CA PRO A 162 -4.23 -8.15 -13.75
C PRO A 162 -2.79 -8.23 -13.22
N LEU A 163 -2.01 -7.15 -13.40
CA LEU A 163 -0.62 -7.05 -12.95
C LEU A 163 -0.45 -6.33 -11.61
N ALA A 164 -1.52 -6.15 -10.84
CA ALA A 164 -1.41 -5.65 -9.47
C ALA A 164 -0.79 -6.75 -8.57
N LEU A 165 0.54 -6.89 -8.63
CA LEU A 165 1.30 -7.92 -7.93
C LEU A 165 1.07 -7.92 -6.42
N GLU A 166 0.79 -6.75 -5.84
CA GLU A 166 0.42 -6.65 -4.44
C GLU A 166 -0.90 -7.39 -4.12
N ALA A 167 -1.89 -7.36 -5.02
CA ALA A 167 -3.13 -8.11 -4.85
C ALA A 167 -2.90 -9.63 -5.03
N VAL A 168 -1.97 -10.02 -5.90
CA VAL A 168 -1.52 -11.40 -6.05
C VAL A 168 -0.93 -11.92 -4.73
N ILE A 169 0.03 -11.20 -4.16
CA ILE A 169 0.64 -11.53 -2.86
C ILE A 169 -0.44 -11.59 -1.77
N GLY A 170 -1.37 -10.62 -1.74
CA GLY A 170 -2.50 -10.60 -0.83
C GLY A 170 -3.36 -11.86 -0.90
N LEU A 171 -3.77 -12.28 -2.10
CA LEU A 171 -4.56 -13.51 -2.30
C LEU A 171 -3.81 -14.77 -1.84
N LEU A 172 -2.53 -14.89 -2.20
CA LEU A 172 -1.71 -16.03 -1.82
C LEU A 172 -1.50 -16.11 -0.30
N SER A 173 -1.31 -14.98 0.36
CA SER A 173 -1.20 -14.89 1.83
C SER A 173 -2.49 -15.25 2.57
N LEU A 174 -3.63 -15.23 1.87
CA LEU A 174 -4.94 -15.64 2.35
C LEU A 174 -5.28 -17.09 1.94
N GLY A 175 -4.32 -17.84 1.42
CA GLY A 175 -4.47 -19.26 1.06
C GLY A 175 -5.19 -19.53 -0.26
N VAL A 176 -5.39 -18.51 -1.12
CA VAL A 176 -5.98 -18.74 -2.44
C VAL A 176 -5.00 -19.58 -3.30
N PRO A 177 -5.47 -20.65 -3.98
CA PRO A 177 -4.59 -21.51 -4.76
C PRO A 177 -3.83 -20.77 -5.87
N GLY A 178 -2.55 -21.08 -6.03
CA GLY A 178 -1.71 -20.46 -7.06
C GLY A 178 -2.23 -20.66 -8.50
N SER A 179 -2.90 -21.78 -8.80
CA SER A 179 -3.53 -22.02 -10.10
C SER A 179 -4.67 -21.04 -10.39
N GLU A 180 -5.45 -20.68 -9.38
CA GLU A 180 -6.51 -19.68 -9.47
C GLU A 180 -5.93 -18.28 -9.63
N VAL A 181 -4.89 -17.93 -8.87
CA VAL A 181 -4.23 -16.62 -9.01
C VAL A 181 -3.52 -16.48 -10.36
N THR A 182 -2.94 -17.57 -10.87
CA THR A 182 -2.34 -17.60 -12.20
C THR A 182 -3.38 -17.35 -13.29
N SER A 183 -4.57 -17.95 -13.22
CA SER A 183 -5.62 -17.71 -14.24
C SER A 183 -6.16 -16.27 -14.23
N LEU A 184 -6.10 -15.59 -13.07
CA LEU A 184 -6.48 -14.18 -12.95
C LEU A 184 -5.45 -13.20 -13.52
N THR A 185 -4.19 -13.62 -13.67
CA THR A 185 -3.05 -12.76 -14.05
C THR A 185 -2.55 -13.01 -15.48
N THR A 186 -2.67 -14.25 -15.98
CA THR A 186 -2.05 -14.72 -17.24
C THR A 186 -2.81 -14.40 -18.52
N SER A 187 -3.94 -13.71 -18.42
CA SER A 187 -4.82 -13.52 -19.57
C SER A 187 -4.30 -12.56 -20.65
N SER A 188 -3.13 -11.90 -20.54
CA SER A 188 -2.90 -10.72 -21.41
C SER A 188 -1.48 -10.23 -21.76
N THR A 189 -0.34 -10.87 -21.44
CA THR A 189 0.96 -10.21 -21.76
C THR A 189 2.07 -11.13 -22.28
N PRO A 190 2.38 -11.06 -23.60
CA PRO A 190 3.62 -11.60 -24.16
C PRO A 190 4.84 -11.00 -23.45
N GLY A 191 5.88 -11.80 -23.17
CA GLY A 191 7.13 -11.35 -22.56
C GLY A 191 7.16 -11.39 -21.03
N MET A 192 6.14 -11.93 -20.37
CA MET A 192 6.10 -12.15 -18.91
C MET A 192 6.16 -13.64 -18.53
N ASP A 193 6.97 -14.42 -19.23
CA ASP A 193 7.10 -15.86 -19.00
C ASP A 193 7.64 -16.19 -17.59
N TRP A 194 8.32 -15.22 -16.97
CA TRP A 194 8.80 -15.31 -15.58
C TRP A 194 7.69 -15.21 -14.53
N LEU A 195 6.52 -14.64 -14.86
CA LEU A 195 5.47 -14.33 -13.88
C LEU A 195 4.90 -15.59 -13.23
N GLY A 196 4.68 -16.65 -14.00
CA GLY A 196 4.19 -17.93 -13.48
C GLY A 196 5.17 -18.55 -12.48
N SER A 197 6.47 -18.51 -12.80
CA SER A 197 7.54 -18.97 -11.90
C SER A 197 7.62 -18.11 -10.63
N TRP A 198 7.41 -16.80 -10.75
CA TRP A 198 7.37 -15.90 -9.59
C TRP A 198 6.16 -16.19 -8.70
N ILE A 199 4.95 -16.36 -9.27
CA ILE A 199 3.75 -16.77 -8.53
C ILE A 199 3.98 -18.09 -7.80
N LYS A 200 4.63 -19.07 -8.44
CA LYS A 200 4.98 -20.35 -7.81
C LYS A 200 5.88 -20.15 -6.59
N ALA A 201 6.90 -19.28 -6.69
CA ALA A 201 7.75 -18.95 -5.55
C ALA A 201 6.96 -18.26 -4.42
N GLN A 202 6.04 -17.36 -4.75
CA GLN A 202 5.18 -16.69 -3.76
C GLN A 202 4.22 -17.65 -3.04
N VAL A 203 3.69 -18.66 -3.75
CA VAL A 203 2.89 -19.74 -3.13
C VAL A 203 3.74 -20.48 -2.07
N LEU A 204 4.96 -20.88 -2.43
CA LEU A 204 5.87 -21.59 -1.53
C LEU A 204 6.23 -20.73 -0.30
N ALA A 205 6.45 -19.43 -0.50
CA ALA A 205 6.68 -18.48 0.59
C ALA A 205 5.47 -18.37 1.53
N ALA A 206 4.26 -18.29 0.99
CA ALA A 206 3.02 -18.25 1.78
C ALA A 206 2.83 -19.55 2.58
N SER A 207 2.99 -20.71 1.94
CA SER A 207 2.90 -22.02 2.61
C SER A 207 3.90 -22.17 3.77
N GLY A 208 5.13 -21.69 3.58
CA GLY A 208 6.14 -21.64 4.66
C GLY A 208 5.71 -20.77 5.85
N LYS A 209 5.12 -19.59 5.59
CA LYS A 209 4.61 -18.70 6.65
C LYS A 209 3.45 -19.32 7.43
N HIS A 210 2.50 -19.97 6.76
CA HIS A 210 1.38 -20.65 7.42
C HIS A 210 1.85 -21.83 8.30
N ALA A 211 2.82 -22.62 7.82
CA ALA A 211 3.42 -23.70 8.61
C ALA A 211 4.08 -23.16 9.90
N ARG A 212 4.71 -21.99 9.83
CA ARG A 212 5.32 -21.30 11.00
C ARG A 212 4.27 -20.79 12.00
N GLN A 213 3.21 -20.13 11.52
CA GLN A 213 2.22 -19.47 12.39
C GLN A 213 1.38 -20.47 13.21
N HIS A 214 1.07 -21.65 12.65
CA HIS A 214 0.39 -22.71 13.38
C HIS A 214 1.13 -23.14 14.66
N TYR A 215 2.44 -22.93 14.74
CA TYR A 215 3.27 -23.33 15.88
C TYR A 215 3.43 -22.23 16.94
N GLY A 216 3.41 -20.94 16.56
CA GLY A 216 3.53 -19.81 17.50
C GLY A 216 2.42 -19.78 18.57
N PHE A 217 1.26 -20.35 18.26
CA PHE A 217 0.13 -20.54 19.19
C PHE A 217 0.09 -21.92 19.86
N ALA A 218 0.83 -22.92 19.35
CA ALA A 218 0.74 -24.33 19.76
C ALA A 218 1.92 -24.79 20.65
N SER A 219 2.39 -23.93 21.56
CA SER A 219 3.44 -24.26 22.55
C SER A 219 3.06 -25.37 23.56
N ILE A 220 1.95 -26.09 23.35
CA ILE A 220 1.40 -27.14 24.23
C ILE A 220 1.47 -28.55 23.58
N GLY A 221 1.82 -28.69 22.29
CA GLY A 221 1.92 -29.99 21.60
C GLY A 221 3.28 -30.67 21.71
N GLY A 222 3.33 -32.00 21.86
CA GLY A 222 4.53 -32.80 22.12
C GLY A 222 5.62 -32.82 21.02
N SER A 223 6.81 -33.31 21.38
CA SER A 223 8.11 -33.16 20.68
C SER A 223 8.20 -33.70 19.25
N SER A 224 7.42 -34.73 18.88
CA SER A 224 7.52 -35.37 17.55
C SER A 224 6.84 -34.54 16.46
N HIS A 225 5.66 -33.98 16.73
CA HIS A 225 4.94 -33.12 15.76
C HIS A 225 5.73 -31.85 15.41
N LYS A 226 6.57 -31.37 16.34
CA LYS A 226 7.45 -30.20 16.13
C LYS A 226 8.53 -30.44 15.07
N LYS A 227 9.07 -31.66 14.98
CA LYS A 227 10.12 -32.00 14.01
C LYS A 227 9.58 -32.08 12.59
N ASP A 228 8.43 -32.73 12.41
CA ASP A 228 7.82 -32.92 11.09
C ASP A 228 7.27 -31.60 10.50
N LEU A 229 6.72 -30.72 11.34
CA LEU A 229 6.21 -29.41 10.91
C LEU A 229 7.34 -28.41 10.60
N ASN A 230 8.45 -28.45 11.35
CA ASN A 230 9.64 -27.66 11.04
C ASN A 230 10.27 -28.14 9.71
N HIS A 231 10.27 -29.46 9.47
CA HIS A 231 10.72 -30.03 8.20
C HIS A 231 9.88 -29.53 7.01
N ASN A 232 8.56 -29.47 7.13
CA ASN A 232 7.68 -28.94 6.08
C ASN A 232 7.90 -27.44 5.81
N GLN A 233 8.08 -26.63 6.86
CA GLN A 233 8.39 -25.20 6.69
C GLN A 233 9.72 -24.99 5.95
N VAL A 234 10.77 -25.69 6.39
CA VAL A 234 12.09 -25.63 5.75
C VAL A 234 12.01 -26.11 4.30
N PHE A 235 11.24 -27.17 4.03
CA PHE A 235 11.01 -27.67 2.68
C PHE A 235 10.44 -26.58 1.75
N PHE A 236 9.28 -25.99 2.10
CA PHE A 236 8.66 -24.96 1.26
C PHE A 236 9.53 -23.73 1.06
N THR A 237 10.22 -23.27 2.12
CA THR A 237 11.09 -22.10 2.04
C THR A 237 12.35 -22.38 1.21
N SER A 238 12.90 -23.59 1.27
CA SER A 238 14.04 -24.00 0.43
C SER A 238 13.66 -24.10 -1.05
N GLU A 239 12.52 -24.72 -1.38
CA GLU A 239 12.05 -24.82 -2.77
C GLU A 239 11.75 -23.44 -3.36
N GLY A 240 11.12 -22.55 -2.58
CA GLY A 240 10.82 -21.20 -3.04
C GLY A 240 12.09 -20.36 -3.25
N ALA A 241 13.10 -20.50 -2.38
CA ALA A 241 14.39 -19.85 -2.56
C ALA A 241 15.07 -20.30 -3.87
N GLN A 242 15.02 -21.61 -4.18
CA GLN A 242 15.55 -22.13 -5.44
C GLN A 242 14.77 -21.63 -6.67
N ALA A 243 13.45 -21.48 -6.56
CA ALA A 243 12.63 -20.93 -7.62
C ALA A 243 12.95 -19.45 -7.91
N LEU A 244 13.21 -18.65 -6.86
CA LEU A 244 13.67 -17.27 -7.04
C LEU A 244 15.09 -17.21 -7.61
N LYS A 245 15.99 -18.09 -7.16
CA LYS A 245 17.34 -18.20 -7.72
C LYS A 245 17.34 -18.55 -9.20
N SER A 246 16.47 -19.46 -9.66
CA SER A 246 16.37 -19.78 -11.09
C SER A 246 15.86 -18.58 -11.90
N LEU A 247 14.88 -17.84 -11.38
CA LEU A 247 14.39 -16.60 -11.97
C LEU A 247 15.49 -15.55 -12.13
N GLU A 248 16.31 -15.36 -11.09
CA GLU A 248 17.47 -14.47 -11.14
C GLU A 248 18.38 -14.83 -12.32
N THR A 249 18.74 -16.11 -12.47
CA THR A 249 19.67 -16.52 -13.52
C THR A 249 19.10 -16.42 -14.95
N GLN A 250 17.79 -16.62 -15.11
CA GLN A 250 17.15 -16.78 -16.41
C GLN A 250 16.56 -15.48 -16.97
N SER A 251 15.86 -14.70 -16.14
CA SER A 251 14.99 -13.63 -16.64
C SER A 251 15.09 -12.31 -15.86
N LEU A 252 15.47 -12.35 -14.59
CA LEU A 252 15.42 -11.20 -13.67
C LEU A 252 16.78 -10.95 -12.98
N ARG A 253 17.86 -10.95 -13.76
CA ARG A 253 19.23 -10.71 -13.24
C ARG A 253 19.34 -9.34 -12.58
N ASP A 254 20.15 -9.28 -11.52
CA ASP A 254 20.46 -8.06 -10.76
C ASP A 254 19.24 -7.31 -10.21
N ASN A 255 18.09 -7.99 -10.08
CA ASN A 255 16.92 -7.43 -9.44
C ASN A 255 17.07 -7.50 -7.91
N VAL A 256 17.29 -6.35 -7.27
CA VAL A 256 17.53 -6.20 -5.83
C VAL A 256 16.39 -6.79 -4.99
N GLU A 257 15.13 -6.50 -5.34
CA GLU A 257 13.97 -6.99 -4.60
C GLU A 257 13.87 -8.52 -4.64
N LEU A 258 14.13 -9.12 -5.80
CA LEU A 258 14.16 -10.58 -5.96
C LEU A 258 15.34 -11.21 -5.19
N LEU A 259 16.50 -10.56 -5.14
CA LEU A 259 17.64 -11.00 -4.33
C LEU A 259 17.31 -10.97 -2.84
N CYS A 260 16.70 -9.89 -2.33
CA CYS A 260 16.27 -9.79 -0.94
C CYS A 260 15.22 -10.86 -0.59
N ASN A 261 14.20 -11.03 -1.44
CA ASN A 261 13.19 -12.08 -1.26
C ASN A 261 13.81 -13.49 -1.24
N ALA A 262 14.74 -13.79 -2.15
CA ALA A 262 15.43 -15.07 -2.17
C ALA A 262 16.29 -15.27 -0.91
N ALA A 263 17.00 -14.24 -0.48
CA ALA A 263 17.83 -14.27 0.72
C ALA A 263 17.00 -14.52 1.99
N GLU A 264 15.85 -13.86 2.14
CA GLU A 264 14.91 -14.12 3.23
C GLU A 264 14.40 -15.57 3.21
N MET A 265 14.11 -16.12 2.03
CA MET A 265 13.69 -17.52 1.91
C MET A 265 14.82 -18.50 2.28
N PHE A 266 16.06 -18.25 1.83
CA PHE A 266 17.22 -19.04 2.24
C PHE A 266 17.46 -18.97 3.75
N TYR A 267 17.33 -17.79 4.35
CA TYR A 267 17.45 -17.61 5.79
C TYR A 267 16.40 -18.42 6.55
N ASN A 268 15.14 -18.37 6.12
CA ASN A 268 14.04 -19.15 6.72
C ASN A 268 14.20 -20.66 6.50
N ALA A 269 14.92 -21.09 5.46
CA ALA A 269 15.28 -22.48 5.21
C ALA A 269 16.52 -22.94 6.02
N GLY A 270 17.20 -22.03 6.72
CA GLY A 270 18.43 -22.32 7.48
C GLY A 270 19.71 -22.33 6.63
N ASP A 271 19.63 -21.96 5.34
CA ASP A 271 20.79 -21.83 4.46
C ASP A 271 21.40 -20.42 4.58
N TYR A 272 22.09 -20.20 5.70
CA TYR A 272 22.64 -18.90 6.07
C TYR A 272 23.75 -18.43 5.11
N ASN A 273 24.46 -19.36 4.46
CA ASN A 273 25.51 -19.02 3.52
C ASN A 273 24.93 -18.41 2.23
N ASN A 274 23.92 -19.07 1.64
CA ASN A 274 23.24 -18.51 0.48
C ASN A 274 22.51 -17.20 0.86
N ALA A 275 21.82 -17.16 2.01
CA ALA A 275 21.16 -15.94 2.48
C ALA A 275 22.13 -14.75 2.56
N LYS A 276 23.28 -14.94 3.23
CA LYS A 276 24.33 -13.91 3.35
C LYS A 276 24.85 -13.45 1.99
N SER A 277 25.11 -14.38 1.06
CA SER A 277 25.63 -14.05 -0.27
C SER A 277 24.63 -13.23 -1.12
N PHE A 278 23.34 -13.55 -1.03
CA PHE A 278 22.30 -12.83 -1.77
C PHE A 278 22.06 -11.44 -1.19
N PHE A 279 22.02 -11.30 0.14
CA PHE A 279 21.93 -9.97 0.78
C PHE A 279 23.15 -9.10 0.48
N GLN A 280 24.36 -9.67 0.55
CA GLN A 280 25.58 -8.96 0.18
C GLN A 280 25.52 -8.44 -1.26
N ARG A 281 25.04 -9.27 -2.20
CA ARG A 281 24.87 -8.85 -3.59
C ARG A 281 23.80 -7.77 -3.74
N ALA A 282 22.66 -7.91 -3.05
CA ALA A 282 21.60 -6.90 -3.06
C ALA A 282 22.11 -5.54 -2.58
N HIS A 283 22.83 -5.49 -1.45
CA HIS A 283 23.44 -4.28 -0.92
C HIS A 283 24.53 -3.71 -1.84
N SER A 284 25.31 -4.56 -2.53
CA SER A 284 26.31 -4.08 -3.51
C SER A 284 25.69 -3.43 -4.75
N LEU A 285 24.48 -3.84 -5.13
CA LEU A 285 23.75 -3.27 -6.26
C LEU A 285 22.97 -2.00 -5.87
N ASP A 286 22.42 -1.98 -4.66
CA ASP A 286 21.71 -0.84 -4.10
C ASP A 286 22.04 -0.69 -2.61
N PRO A 287 22.98 0.20 -2.24
CA PRO A 287 23.34 0.43 -0.85
C PRO A 287 22.18 0.89 0.02
N PHE A 288 21.17 1.56 -0.55
CA PHE A 288 20.03 2.10 0.19
C PHE A 288 18.87 1.12 0.37
N THR A 289 19.03 -0.14 -0.08
CA THR A 289 18.01 -1.16 0.15
C THR A 289 17.91 -1.47 1.64
N VAL A 290 16.70 -1.39 2.18
CA VAL A 290 16.44 -1.62 3.62
C VAL A 290 15.83 -3.00 3.88
N GLN A 291 15.27 -3.64 2.85
CA GLN A 291 14.57 -4.91 2.99
C GLN A 291 15.55 -6.03 3.38
N GLY A 292 15.30 -6.66 4.53
CA GLY A 292 16.06 -7.81 5.02
C GLY A 292 17.48 -7.49 5.50
N MET A 293 17.87 -6.20 5.53
CA MET A 293 19.20 -5.78 5.99
C MET A 293 19.41 -6.02 7.49
N ASP A 294 18.35 -6.00 8.29
CA ASP A 294 18.36 -6.41 9.70
C ASP A 294 18.83 -7.87 9.86
N THR A 295 18.31 -8.75 9.01
CA THR A 295 18.65 -10.17 8.94
C THR A 295 20.07 -10.34 8.43
N TYR A 296 20.48 -9.55 7.43
CA TYR A 296 21.86 -9.55 6.93
C TYR A 296 22.88 -9.12 8.00
N ALA A 297 22.60 -8.04 8.72
CA ALA A 297 23.43 -7.57 9.83
C ALA A 297 23.54 -8.64 10.92
N PHE A 298 22.43 -9.29 11.28
CA PHE A 298 22.44 -10.42 12.21
C PHE A 298 23.35 -11.56 11.72
N LEU A 299 23.26 -11.96 10.46
CA LEU A 299 24.12 -13.01 9.88
C LEU A 299 25.60 -12.62 9.86
N LEU A 300 25.92 -11.35 9.66
CA LEU A 300 27.29 -10.84 9.76
C LEU A 300 27.83 -10.98 11.18
N SER A 301 27.06 -10.54 12.18
CA SER A 301 27.44 -10.59 13.60
C SER A 301 27.78 -12.01 14.09
N GLN A 302 27.08 -13.03 13.56
CA GLN A 302 27.32 -14.43 13.92
C GLN A 302 28.59 -15.03 13.31
N SER A 303 29.10 -14.45 12.23
CA SER A 303 30.24 -14.98 11.47
C SER A 303 31.63 -14.51 11.95
N GLY A 304 31.69 -13.63 12.97
CA GLY A 304 32.89 -13.37 13.77
C GLY A 304 33.63 -12.06 13.46
N CYS A 305 33.78 -11.24 14.51
CA CYS A 305 34.59 -10.01 14.64
C CYS A 305 36.06 -10.18 14.20
N SER A 306 36.34 -10.08 12.90
CA SER A 306 37.75 -9.97 12.47
C SER A 306 38.01 -9.04 11.29
N ASN A 307 36.98 -8.45 10.65
CA ASN A 307 37.11 -7.34 9.67
C ASN A 307 35.78 -6.58 9.42
N SER A 308 34.75 -6.76 10.27
CA SER A 308 33.35 -6.34 9.98
C SER A 308 32.90 -5.03 10.63
N ASP A 309 33.70 -4.42 11.51
CA ASP A 309 33.27 -3.28 12.34
C ASP A 309 32.85 -2.04 11.51
N GLY A 310 33.31 -1.90 10.26
CA GLY A 310 32.86 -0.83 9.36
C GLY A 310 31.50 -1.10 8.72
N LEU A 311 31.39 -2.20 7.97
CA LEU A 311 30.16 -2.57 7.25
C LEU A 311 28.98 -2.87 8.19
N GLU A 312 29.24 -3.47 9.34
CA GLU A 312 28.19 -3.79 10.31
C GLU A 312 27.59 -2.52 10.91
N ASN A 313 28.42 -1.52 11.22
CA ASN A 313 27.97 -0.22 11.69
C ASN A 313 27.27 0.59 10.58
N ASP A 314 27.75 0.53 9.33
CA ASP A 314 27.10 1.21 8.20
C ASP A 314 25.70 0.65 7.94
N VAL A 315 25.55 -0.68 7.81
CA VAL A 315 24.26 -1.35 7.59
C VAL A 315 23.31 -1.15 8.76
N LEU A 316 23.80 -1.21 10.01
CA LEU A 316 22.97 -0.96 11.19
C LEU A 316 22.54 0.51 11.28
N SER A 317 23.41 1.46 10.93
CA SER A 317 23.07 2.88 10.94
C SER A 317 21.99 3.23 9.92
N GLU A 318 22.05 2.64 8.72
CA GLU A 318 21.06 2.84 7.66
C GLU A 318 19.73 2.16 7.98
N ALA A 319 19.75 0.94 8.55
CA ALA A 319 18.53 0.25 8.99
C ALA A 319 17.82 0.98 10.15
N VAL A 320 18.59 1.56 11.09
CA VAL A 320 18.03 2.38 12.18
C VAL A 320 17.47 3.70 11.65
N PHE A 321 18.14 4.34 10.70
CA PHE A 321 17.66 5.57 10.08
C PHE A 321 16.35 5.33 9.30
N ALA A 322 16.26 4.22 8.56
CA ALA A 322 15.06 3.84 7.83
C ALA A 322 13.86 3.53 8.76
N ASN A 323 14.09 2.86 9.89
CA ASN A 323 13.03 2.60 10.89
C ASN A 323 12.56 3.86 11.63
N SER A 324 13.33 4.95 11.58
CA SER A 324 12.91 6.24 12.16
C SER A 324 12.01 7.08 11.24
N LEU A 325 11.83 6.65 9.99
CA LEU A 325 11.06 7.34 8.95
C LEU A 325 9.68 6.68 8.66
N TYR A 326 9.24 5.71 9.48
CA TYR A 326 7.93 5.02 9.36
C TYR A 326 7.07 5.08 10.63
#